data_AF-A0A0M2LYF9-F1
#
_entry.id   AF-A0A0M2LYF9-F1
#
_cell.length_a   1.000
_cell.length_b   1.000
_cell.length_c   1.000
_cell.angle_alpha   90.00
_cell.angle_beta   90.00
_cell.angle_gamma   90.00
#
_symmetry.space_group_name_H-M   'P 1'
#
loop_
_entity.id
_entity.type
_entity.pdbx_description
1 polymer ?
#
loop_
_entity_poly.entity_id
_entity_poly.type
_entity_poly.pdbx_seq_one_letter_code
_entity_poly.pdbx_strand_id
1 'polypeptide(L)'
;MRFGWKRKRRDRGDLPLEDVASRITAYVYGNIIVLATLIPLSREDAQSGWSFWIVLGASATTFLAHTFAESVGFRVRSDHRLSREEARDELRNSMPVLTSGVFPAAVLGLAALFGAPGEWAQLAAEIYVIVRLGLTGVIVARIRKQPSSLRMILSGVGVAVVAAGIAVAKILIGH
;
A
#
# COMPACT_ATOMS: atom_id res chain seq x y z
N MET A 1 9.47 -42.85 -30.31
CA MET A 1 8.95 -41.53 -29.87
C MET A 1 9.45 -41.25 -28.45
N ARG A 2 10.39 -40.31 -28.26
CA ARG A 2 10.89 -39.92 -26.92
C ARG A 2 10.23 -38.60 -26.52
N PHE A 3 9.35 -38.64 -25.52
CA PHE A 3 8.76 -37.47 -24.89
C PHE A 3 9.84 -36.73 -24.09
N GLY A 4 10.46 -35.73 -24.70
CA GLY A 4 11.42 -34.86 -24.03
C GLY A 4 10.69 -33.73 -23.30
N TRP A 5 10.36 -33.93 -22.03
CA TRP A 5 9.99 -32.81 -21.15
C TRP A 5 11.22 -31.94 -20.92
N LYS A 6 11.37 -30.88 -21.72
CA LYS A 6 12.28 -29.78 -21.40
C LYS A 6 11.75 -29.12 -20.12
N ARG A 7 12.28 -29.51 -18.96
CA ARG A 7 12.19 -28.72 -17.74
C ARG A 7 12.84 -27.37 -18.03
N LYS A 8 12.01 -26.35 -18.29
CA LYS A 8 12.45 -24.96 -18.34
C LYS A 8 12.86 -24.61 -16.91
N ARG A 9 14.16 -24.74 -16.60
CA ARG A 9 14.74 -24.05 -15.45
C ARG A 9 14.40 -22.58 -15.65
N ARG A 10 13.53 -22.03 -14.79
CA ARG A 10 13.29 -20.59 -14.72
C ARG A 10 14.66 -19.94 -14.48
N ASP A 11 15.08 -19.16 -15.45
CA ASP A 11 16.30 -18.38 -15.36
C ASP A 11 16.12 -17.38 -14.21
N ARG A 12 17.07 -17.32 -13.28
CA ARG A 12 17.04 -16.40 -12.12
C ARG A 12 17.10 -14.91 -12.53
N GLY A 13 17.11 -14.62 -13.84
CA GLY A 13 17.19 -13.28 -14.41
C GLY A 13 15.88 -12.47 -14.43
N ASP A 14 14.70 -13.11 -14.38
CA ASP A 14 13.40 -12.42 -14.50
C ASP A 14 12.76 -12.04 -13.15
N LEU A 15 13.21 -12.65 -12.04
CA LEU A 15 12.72 -12.39 -10.68
C LEU A 15 12.78 -10.91 -10.24
N PRO A 16 13.81 -10.11 -10.60
CA PRO A 16 13.91 -8.73 -10.11
C PRO A 16 12.77 -7.81 -10.55
N LEU A 17 12.23 -8.01 -11.76
CA LEU A 17 11.14 -7.17 -12.28
C LEU A 17 9.79 -7.59 -11.71
N GLU A 18 9.59 -8.89 -11.48
CA GLU A 18 8.39 -9.42 -10.84
C GLU A 18 8.32 -8.99 -9.37
N ASP A 19 9.43 -9.03 -8.64
CA ASP A 19 9.55 -8.52 -7.26
C ASP A 19 9.24 -7.02 -7.18
N VAL A 20 9.78 -6.24 -8.12
CA VAL A 20 9.49 -4.80 -8.23
C VAL A 20 8.00 -4.56 -8.49
N ALA A 21 7.40 -5.31 -9.42
CA ALA A 21 5.98 -5.17 -9.75
C ALA A 21 5.09 -5.55 -8.55
N SER A 22 5.43 -6.63 -7.85
CA SER A 22 4.76 -7.08 -6.62
C SER A 22 4.83 -5.99 -5.54
N ARG A 23 6.01 -5.42 -5.28
CA ARG A 23 6.19 -4.32 -4.30
C ARG A 23 5.40 -3.07 -4.64
N ILE A 24 5.38 -2.67 -5.92
CA ILE A 24 4.61 -1.50 -6.36
C ILE A 24 3.11 -1.76 -6.20
N THR A 25 2.65 -2.98 -6.52
CA THR A 25 1.24 -3.38 -6.33
C THR A 25 0.87 -3.34 -4.85
N ALA A 26 1.67 -3.96 -3.99
CA ALA A 26 1.53 -3.92 -2.54
C ALA A 26 1.52 -2.48 -1.99
N TYR A 27 2.38 -1.61 -2.52
CA TYR A 27 2.45 -0.20 -2.14
C TYR A 27 1.16 0.53 -2.49
N VAL A 28 0.68 0.42 -3.74
CA VAL A 28 -0.54 1.10 -4.18
C VAL A 28 -1.75 0.58 -3.41
N TYR A 29 -1.89 -0.75 -3.32
CA TYR A 29 -3.02 -1.38 -2.65
C TYR A 29 -3.06 -1.02 -1.16
N GLY A 30 -1.92 -1.09 -0.47
CA GLY A 30 -1.81 -0.69 0.94
C GLY A 30 -2.23 0.77 1.17
N ASN A 31 -1.77 1.70 0.34
CA ASN A 31 -2.18 3.10 0.45
C ASN A 31 -3.68 3.30 0.18
N ILE A 32 -4.27 2.61 -0.79
CA ILE A 32 -5.71 2.69 -1.06
C ILE A 32 -6.52 2.22 0.15
N ILE A 33 -6.15 1.09 0.74
CA ILE A 33 -6.84 0.55 1.92
C ILE A 33 -6.71 1.51 3.12
N VAL A 34 -5.52 2.06 3.36
CA VAL A 34 -5.32 3.03 4.43
C VAL A 34 -6.14 4.29 4.20
N LEU A 35 -6.18 4.82 2.97
CA LEU A 35 -7.00 6.00 2.66
C LEU A 35 -8.49 5.70 2.86
N ALA A 36 -8.98 4.56 2.35
CA ALA A 36 -10.36 4.12 2.53
C ALA A 36 -10.71 3.92 4.02
N THR A 37 -9.73 3.55 4.84
CA THR A 37 -9.88 3.43 6.29
C THR A 37 -9.91 4.80 6.98
N LEU A 38 -9.13 5.78 6.52
CA LEU A 38 -9.06 7.12 7.10
C LEU A 38 -10.29 7.99 6.80
N ILE A 39 -10.85 7.88 5.60
CA ILE A 39 -11.98 8.69 5.13
C ILE A 39 -13.18 8.67 6.11
N PRO A 40 -13.68 7.53 6.59
CA PRO A 40 -14.85 7.51 7.48
C PRO A 40 -14.56 7.94 8.92
N LEU A 41 -13.28 8.05 9.32
CA LEU A 41 -12.93 8.42 10.70
C LEU A 41 -13.19 9.91 10.94
N SER A 42 -13.57 10.27 12.16
CA SER A 42 -13.81 11.64 12.58
C SER A 42 -12.63 12.24 13.35
N ARG A 43 -12.65 13.55 13.55
CA ARG A 43 -11.67 14.25 14.40
C ARG A 43 -11.76 13.78 15.86
N GLU A 44 -12.96 13.41 16.32
CA GLU A 44 -13.21 12.85 17.65
C GLU A 44 -12.57 11.46 17.80
N ASP A 45 -12.62 10.63 16.75
CA ASP A 45 -11.91 9.34 16.72
C ASP A 45 -10.38 9.52 16.79
N ALA A 46 -9.87 10.57 16.15
CA ALA A 46 -8.45 10.88 16.17
C ALA A 46 -8.01 11.38 17.55
N GLN A 47 -8.79 12.27 18.18
CA GLN A 47 -8.51 12.78 19.53
C GLN A 47 -8.58 11.69 20.60
N SER A 48 -9.53 10.76 20.49
CA SER A 48 -9.65 9.62 21.42
C SER A 48 -8.56 8.55 21.22
N GLY A 49 -7.77 8.64 20.15
CA GLY A 49 -6.77 7.63 19.77
C GLY A 49 -7.35 6.39 19.12
N TRP A 50 -8.66 6.33 18.89
CA TRP A 50 -9.31 5.19 18.24
C TRP A 50 -8.85 5.02 16.79
N SER A 51 -8.63 6.13 16.07
CA SER A 51 -8.13 6.10 14.70
C SER A 51 -6.77 5.41 14.56
N PHE A 52 -5.89 5.51 15.57
CA PHE A 52 -4.60 4.80 15.57
C PHE A 52 -4.79 3.28 15.45
N TRP A 53 -5.65 2.72 16.30
CA TRP A 53 -5.90 1.28 16.33
C TRP A 53 -6.61 0.79 15.08
N ILE A 54 -7.57 1.56 14.56
CA ILE A 54 -8.26 1.21 13.31
C ILE A 54 -7.26 1.14 12.16
N VAL A 55 -6.42 2.17 11.97
CA VAL A 55 -5.47 2.21 10.84
C VAL A 55 -4.40 1.13 10.96
N LEU A 56 -3.87 0.91 12.17
CA LEU A 56 -2.90 -0.14 12.43
C LEU A 56 -3.50 -1.53 12.21
N GLY A 57 -4.72 -1.75 12.72
CA GLY A 57 -5.46 -2.99 12.56
C GLY A 57 -5.80 -3.28 11.10
N ALA A 58 -6.31 -2.30 10.35
CA ALA A 58 -6.58 -2.43 8.92
C ALA A 58 -5.33 -2.79 8.13
N SER A 59 -4.18 -2.14 8.42
CA SER A 59 -2.92 -2.42 7.74
C SER A 59 -2.38 -3.82 8.05
N ALA A 60 -2.43 -4.23 9.32
CA ALA A 60 -1.99 -5.54 9.76
C ALA A 60 -2.85 -6.67 9.19
N THR A 61 -4.18 -6.55 9.31
CA THR A 61 -5.11 -7.56 8.78
C THR A 61 -5.04 -7.66 7.26
N THR A 62 -4.92 -6.53 6.55
CA THR A 62 -4.76 -6.53 5.10
C THR A 62 -3.45 -7.18 4.68
N PHE A 63 -2.34 -6.91 5.39
CA PHE A 63 -1.07 -7.57 5.13
C PHE A 63 -1.15 -9.09 5.30
N LEU A 64 -1.81 -9.55 6.37
CA LEU A 64 -2.04 -10.98 6.59
C LEU A 64 -2.90 -11.59 5.49
N ALA A 65 -4.00 -10.93 5.12
CA ALA A 65 -4.89 -11.39 4.05
C ALA A 65 -4.17 -11.45 2.69
N HIS A 66 -3.36 -10.44 2.37
CA HIS A 66 -2.60 -10.38 1.12
C HIS A 66 -1.55 -11.49 1.05
N THR A 67 -0.79 -11.68 2.13
CA THR A 67 0.21 -12.76 2.24
C THR A 67 -0.46 -14.13 2.11
N PHE A 68 -1.61 -14.31 2.77
CA PHE A 68 -2.39 -15.55 2.67
C PHE A 68 -2.84 -15.80 1.23
N ALA A 69 -3.41 -14.79 0.55
CA ALA A 69 -3.86 -14.89 -0.84
C ALA A 69 -2.72 -15.25 -1.79
N GLU A 70 -1.54 -14.64 -1.66
CA GLU A 70 -0.36 -14.98 -2.46
C GLU A 70 0.10 -16.42 -2.20
N SER A 71 0.10 -16.87 -0.94
CA SER A 71 0.47 -18.25 -0.60
C SER A 71 -0.46 -19.28 -1.23
N VAL A 72 -1.76 -18.98 -1.31
CA VAL A 72 -2.76 -19.81 -1.98
C VAL A 72 -2.55 -19.78 -3.50
N GLY A 73 -2.33 -18.59 -4.08
CA GLY A 73 -2.06 -18.43 -5.51
C GLY A 73 -0.76 -19.10 -5.96
N PHE A 74 0.26 -19.15 -5.11
CA PHE A 74 1.51 -19.86 -5.40
C PHE A 74 1.29 -21.36 -5.55
N ARG A 75 0.48 -21.98 -4.68
CA ARG A 75 0.19 -23.42 -4.73
C ARG A 75 -0.52 -23.86 -6.02
N VAL A 76 -1.22 -22.94 -6.67
CA VAL A 76 -1.87 -23.20 -7.96
C VAL A 76 -0.87 -23.06 -9.12
N ARG A 77 0.09 -22.14 -9.01
CA ARG A 77 1.10 -21.84 -10.06
C ARG A 77 2.31 -22.78 -10.03
N SER A 78 2.56 -23.43 -8.90
CA SER A 78 3.80 -24.17 -8.64
C SER A 78 3.52 -25.56 -8.13
N ASP A 79 4.21 -26.54 -8.71
CA ASP A 79 4.06 -27.96 -8.38
C ASP A 79 4.89 -28.37 -7.14
N HIS A 80 5.63 -27.42 -6.54
CA HIS A 80 6.43 -27.61 -5.34
C HIS A 80 5.89 -26.80 -4.16
N ARG A 81 6.28 -27.21 -2.96
CA ARG A 81 6.01 -26.43 -1.74
C ARG A 81 6.90 -25.19 -1.71
N LEU A 82 6.33 -24.07 -1.26
CA LEU A 82 7.06 -22.85 -0.91
C LEU A 82 8.24 -23.20 0.01
N SER A 83 9.45 -22.92 -0.47
CA SER A 83 10.62 -22.93 0.38
C SER A 83 10.57 -21.76 1.38
N ARG A 84 11.36 -21.84 2.45
CA ARG A 84 11.46 -20.76 3.43
C ARG A 84 11.99 -19.46 2.82
N GLU A 85 12.87 -19.57 1.83
CA GLU A 85 13.46 -18.41 1.14
C GLU A 85 12.40 -17.70 0.29
N GLU A 86 11.65 -18.44 -0.53
CA GLU A 86 10.55 -17.88 -1.33
C GLU A 86 9.47 -17.25 -0.46
N ALA A 87 9.09 -17.90 0.65
CA ALA A 87 8.10 -17.35 1.59
C ALA A 87 8.60 -16.03 2.23
N ARG A 88 9.89 -15.92 2.53
CA ARG A 88 10.49 -14.71 3.09
C ARG A 88 10.52 -13.58 2.07
N ASP A 89 10.82 -13.89 0.82
CA ASP A 89 10.87 -12.88 -0.24
C ASP A 89 9.46 -12.38 -0.58
N GLU A 90 8.45 -13.26 -0.61
CA GLU A 90 7.05 -12.88 -0.79
C GLU A 90 6.54 -11.97 0.35
N LEU A 91 6.86 -12.33 1.60
CA LEU A 91 6.56 -11.50 2.77
C LEU A 91 7.21 -10.11 2.66
N ARG A 92 8.48 -10.04 2.23
CA ARG A 92 9.21 -8.79 2.03
C ARG A 92 8.61 -7.96 0.91
N ASN A 93 8.18 -8.59 -0.18
CA ASN A 93 7.52 -7.91 -1.29
C ASN A 93 6.15 -7.36 -0.87
N SER A 94 5.48 -8.02 0.08
CA SER A 94 4.20 -7.59 0.66
C SER A 94 4.31 -6.51 1.75
N MET A 95 5.50 -6.27 2.32
CA MET A 95 5.74 -5.26 3.39
C MET A 95 5.20 -3.86 3.10
N PRO A 96 5.17 -3.36 1.85
CA PRO A 96 4.54 -2.08 1.53
C PRO A 96 3.06 -1.99 1.94
N VAL A 97 2.32 -3.10 2.01
CA VAL A 97 0.94 -3.13 2.53
C VAL A 97 0.93 -2.72 4.01
N LEU A 98 1.72 -3.41 4.84
CA LEU A 98 1.78 -3.16 6.28
C LEU A 98 2.31 -1.75 6.59
N THR A 99 3.42 -1.39 5.95
CA THR A 99 4.12 -0.11 6.20
C THR A 99 3.33 1.11 5.72
N SER A 100 2.28 0.91 4.90
CA SER A 100 1.46 2.02 4.43
C SER A 100 0.64 2.70 5.52
N GLY A 101 0.24 1.97 6.57
CA GLY A 101 -0.48 2.57 7.69
C GLY A 101 0.41 3.01 8.85
N VAL A 102 1.71 2.69 8.85
CA VAL A 102 2.59 2.96 9.99
C VAL A 102 2.69 4.46 10.28
N PHE A 103 3.02 5.27 9.27
CA PHE A 103 3.12 6.72 9.45
C PHE A 103 1.76 7.36 9.80
N PRO A 104 0.66 7.09 9.05
CA PRO A 104 -0.68 7.58 9.40
C PRO A 104 -1.10 7.22 10.82
N ALA A 105 -0.92 5.96 11.23
CA ALA A 105 -1.21 5.52 12.58
C ALA A 105 -0.34 6.30 13.59
N ALA A 106 0.97 6.38 13.39
CA ALA A 106 1.86 7.11 14.28
C ALA A 106 1.44 8.58 14.47
N VAL A 107 1.09 9.29 13.40
CA VAL A 107 0.61 10.67 13.48
C VAL A 107 -0.66 10.77 14.34
N LEU A 108 -1.64 9.88 14.12
CA LEU A 108 -2.88 9.84 14.89
C LEU A 108 -2.64 9.49 16.36
N GLY A 109 -1.78 8.50 16.62
CA GLY A 109 -1.44 8.07 17.98
C GLY A 109 -0.67 9.12 18.77
N LEU A 110 0.27 9.82 18.13
CA LEU A 110 1.00 10.94 18.73
C LEU A 110 0.06 12.11 19.02
N ALA A 111 -0.87 12.40 18.12
CA ALA A 111 -1.85 13.45 18.35
C ALA A 111 -2.72 13.17 19.58
N ALA A 112 -3.22 11.94 19.72
CA ALA A 112 -3.95 11.52 20.91
C ALA A 112 -3.09 11.58 22.18
N LEU A 113 -1.84 11.12 22.11
CA LEU A 113 -0.92 11.09 23.25
C LEU A 113 -0.56 12.49 23.77
N PHE A 114 -0.39 13.45 22.88
CA PHE A 114 -0.01 14.82 23.22
C PHE A 114 -1.18 15.81 23.26
N GLY A 115 -2.42 15.34 23.07
CA GLY A 115 -3.61 16.20 23.04
C GLY A 115 -3.62 17.19 21.86
N ALA A 116 -2.97 16.86 20.75
CA ALA A 116 -3.00 17.69 19.55
C ALA A 116 -4.38 17.64 18.87
N PRO A 117 -4.76 18.66 18.08
CA PRO A 117 -6.08 18.66 17.45
C PRO A 117 -6.20 17.53 16.41
N GLY A 118 -7.21 16.69 16.56
CA GLY A 118 -7.45 15.52 15.69
C GLY A 118 -7.66 15.88 14.22
N GLU A 119 -8.19 17.07 13.93
CA GLU A 119 -8.36 17.60 12.58
C GLU A 119 -7.03 17.65 11.81
N TRP A 120 -5.97 18.18 12.43
CA TRP A 120 -4.66 18.35 11.78
C TRP A 120 -3.94 17.01 11.65
N ALA A 121 -4.08 16.14 12.65
CA ALA A 121 -3.52 14.80 12.62
C ALA A 121 -4.14 13.97 11.49
N GLN A 122 -5.46 14.04 11.36
CA GLN A 122 -6.20 13.35 10.32
C GLN A 122 -5.89 13.90 8.93
N LEU A 123 -5.90 15.23 8.77
CA LEU A 123 -5.54 15.88 7.51
C LEU A 123 -4.11 15.51 7.09
N ALA A 124 -3.15 15.53 8.03
CA ALA A 124 -1.76 15.14 7.76
C ALA A 124 -1.64 13.67 7.32
N ALA A 125 -2.37 12.76 7.99
CA ALA A 125 -2.41 11.34 7.64
C ALA A 125 -3.00 11.12 6.24
N GLU A 126 -4.12 11.78 5.91
CA GLU A 126 -4.76 11.69 4.59
C GLU A 126 -3.85 12.27 3.49
N ILE A 127 -3.30 13.48 3.69
CA ILE A 127 -2.37 14.12 2.74
C ILE A 127 -1.16 13.23 2.47
N TYR A 128 -0.57 12.64 3.52
CA TYR A 128 0.58 11.75 3.35
C TYR A 128 0.27 10.58 2.42
N VAL A 129 -0.87 9.92 2.60
CA VAL A 129 -1.27 8.77 1.77
C VAL A 129 -1.57 9.20 0.33
N ILE A 130 -2.22 10.36 0.16
CA ILE A 130 -2.50 10.95 -1.15
C ILE A 130 -1.21 11.26 -1.91
N VAL A 131 -0.25 11.91 -1.26
CA VAL A 131 1.07 12.22 -1.84
C VAL A 131 1.78 10.93 -2.22
N ARG A 132 1.75 9.90 -1.37
CA ARG A 132 2.32 8.59 -1.67
C ARG A 132 1.71 7.96 -2.91
N LEU A 133 0.38 8.03 -3.09
CA LEU A 133 -0.30 7.55 -4.28
C LEU A 133 0.11 8.35 -5.52
N GLY A 134 0.14 9.68 -5.43
CA GLY A 134 0.55 10.56 -6.53
C GLY A 134 2.00 10.32 -6.99
N LEU A 135 2.90 9.99 -6.05
CA LEU A 135 4.31 9.69 -6.34
C LEU A 135 4.53 8.30 -6.95
N THR A 136 3.53 7.42 -7.00
CA THR A 136 3.67 6.08 -7.59
C THR A 136 4.16 6.14 -9.03
N GLY A 137 3.62 7.06 -9.84
CA GLY A 137 4.03 7.22 -11.25
C GLY A 137 5.51 7.58 -11.39
N VAL A 138 6.02 8.44 -10.48
CA VAL A 138 7.44 8.82 -10.44
C VAL A 138 8.32 7.63 -10.01
N ILE A 139 7.88 6.86 -9.02
CA ILE A 139 8.59 5.66 -8.54
C ILE A 139 8.70 4.63 -9.68
N VAL A 140 7.60 4.36 -10.39
CA VAL A 140 7.58 3.41 -11.52
C VAL A 140 8.50 3.90 -12.65
N ALA A 141 8.44 5.19 -13.00
CA ALA A 141 9.27 5.76 -14.06
C ALA A 141 10.77 5.63 -13.74
N ARG A 142 11.16 5.95 -12.50
CA ARG A 142 12.56 5.78 -12.05
C ARG A 142 13.02 4.33 -12.13
N ILE A 143 12.21 3.38 -11.71
CA ILE A 143 12.59 1.95 -11.72
C ILE A 143 12.74 1.42 -13.15
N ARG A 144 11.87 1.86 -14.07
CA ARG A 144 11.93 1.47 -15.48
C ARG A 144 13.01 2.20 -16.30
N LYS A 145 13.75 3.15 -15.70
CA LYS A 145 14.68 4.06 -16.40
C LYS A 145 14.05 4.75 -17.63
N GLN A 146 12.73 4.92 -17.62
CA GLN A 146 12.00 5.64 -18.68
C GLN A 146 11.79 7.08 -18.22
N PRO A 147 11.82 8.07 -19.15
CA PRO A 147 11.46 9.43 -18.80
C PRO A 147 10.03 9.42 -18.24
N SER A 148 9.85 10.01 -17.05
CA SER A 148 8.54 10.16 -16.44
C SER A 148 7.65 10.97 -17.38
N SER A 149 6.75 10.30 -18.09
CA SER A 149 5.82 10.96 -19.01
C SER A 149 4.91 11.89 -18.21
N LEU A 150 4.71 13.11 -18.72
CA LEU A 150 3.79 14.10 -18.15
C LEU A 150 2.39 13.51 -17.90
N ARG A 151 1.90 12.60 -18.76
CA ARG A 151 0.63 11.88 -18.54
C ARG A 151 0.60 11.03 -17.27
N MET A 152 1.74 10.45 -16.89
CA MET A 152 1.88 9.56 -15.74
C MET A 152 1.95 10.34 -14.42
N ILE A 153 2.56 11.53 -14.47
CA ILE A 153 2.52 12.51 -13.38
C ILE A 153 1.11 13.07 -13.26
N LEU A 154 0.47 13.45 -14.38
CA LEU A 154 -0.90 13.95 -14.42
C LEU A 154 -1.95 12.92 -13.95
N SER A 155 -1.75 11.62 -14.18
CA SER A 155 -2.64 10.60 -13.60
C SER A 155 -2.50 10.49 -12.09
N GLY A 156 -1.28 10.65 -11.55
CA GLY A 156 -1.05 10.73 -10.10
C GLY A 156 -1.65 12.00 -9.48
N VAL A 157 -1.53 13.12 -10.18
CA VAL A 157 -2.18 14.39 -9.81
C VAL A 157 -3.71 14.26 -9.85
N GLY A 158 -4.27 13.59 -10.85
CA GLY A 158 -5.71 13.35 -10.95
C GLY A 158 -6.25 12.57 -9.74
N VAL A 159 -5.57 11.49 -9.35
CA VAL A 159 -5.90 10.73 -8.13
C VAL A 159 -5.78 11.61 -6.89
N ALA A 160 -4.73 12.45 -6.81
CA ALA A 160 -4.54 13.36 -5.69
C ALA A 160 -5.62 14.44 -5.61
N VAL A 161 -6.06 15.00 -6.74
CA VAL A 161 -7.15 15.98 -6.81
C VAL A 161 -8.47 15.35 -6.40
N VAL A 162 -8.77 14.14 -6.85
CA VAL A 162 -9.98 13.42 -6.45
C VAL A 162 -9.95 13.16 -4.94
N ALA A 163 -8.84 12.67 -4.40
CA ALA A 163 -8.71 12.40 -2.98
C ALA A 163 -8.76 13.68 -2.13
N ALA A 164 -8.14 14.78 -2.58
CA ALA A 164 -8.26 16.09 -1.95
C ALA A 164 -9.70 16.60 -1.98
N GLY A 165 -10.42 16.40 -3.09
CA GLY A 165 -11.84 16.74 -3.21
C GLY A 165 -12.70 15.95 -2.23
N ILE A 166 -12.41 14.66 -2.02
CA ILE A 166 -13.08 13.82 -1.00
C ILE A 166 -12.81 14.36 0.41
N ALA A 167 -11.56 14.71 0.73
CA ALA A 167 -11.20 15.28 2.03
C ALA A 167 -11.91 16.62 2.28
N VAL A 168 -11.97 17.50 1.28
CA VAL A 168 -12.70 18.77 1.37
C VAL A 168 -14.20 18.54 1.54
N ALA A 169 -14.79 17.64 0.76
CA ALA A 169 -16.21 17.31 0.88
C ALA A 169 -16.53 16.77 2.28
N LYS A 170 -15.66 15.91 2.84
CA LYS A 170 -15.79 15.41 4.20
C LYS A 170 -15.76 16.54 5.24
N ILE A 171 -14.86 17.51 5.09
CA ILE A 171 -14.83 18.69 5.99
C ILE A 171 -16.16 19.46 5.88
N LEU A 172 -16.63 19.71 4.65
CA LEU A 172 -17.87 20.47 4.43
C LEU A 172 -19.15 19.76 4.91
N ILE A 173 -19.17 18.43 4.89
CA ILE A 173 -20.33 17.60 5.28
C ILE A 173 -20.28 17.21 6.78
N GLY A 174 -19.08 17.05 7.33
CA GLY A 174 -18.83 16.63 8.72
C GLY A 174 -18.84 17.77 9.75
N HIS A 175 -19.32 18.96 9.35
CA HIS A 175 -19.64 20.08 10.22
C HIS A 175 -21.16 20.24 10.35
#